data_AF-A0A946LJF0-F1
#
_entry.id   AF-A0A946LJF0-F1
#
_cell.length_a   1.000
_cell.length_b   1.000
_cell.length_c   1.000
_cell.angle_alpha   90.00
_cell.angle_beta   90.00
_cell.angle_gamma   90.00
#
_symmetry.space_group_name_H-M   'P 1'
#
loop_
_entity.id
_entity.type
_entity.pdbx_description
1 polymer ?
#
loop_
_entity_poly.entity_id
_entity_poly.type
_entity_poly.pdbx_seq_one_letter_code
_entity_poly.pdbx_strand_id
1 'polypeptide(L)'
;MHTDLFHALLDDRNKQARGNPILPALLYAYCPAAAGWWLAGETPEPVFDVVWQVLEDYSAGKTLKDALTDYEIGEAALPDIEQYIGEVATYRSHHPMSSPERSQLFPGGRFDPSHRLGSQIGIRRMGSWQMVLEYARVWAFLLYDWRGGMQISPDVELVIEKEWLALHAPGVRKAAYFPVWVWRENFSGKKRNHIGLFVVDGRGHDQLRFALVQSADRVGEKSWKTPPLVFGLQRQSGEAELFKAAFPLEELLKMVLPMGEQASQRRIFPLQAVRNPQACLQCGFQEKCYADQKNRRRQLPLFGDASLKMLNR
;
A
#
# COMPACT_ATOMS: atom_id res chain seq x y z
N MET A 1 0.33 4.85 -0.28
CA MET A 1 0.01 4.28 -1.61
C MET A 1 -1.22 3.38 -1.49
N HIS A 2 -2.14 3.39 -2.47
CA HIS A 2 -3.31 2.47 -2.54
C HIS A 2 -3.09 1.43 -3.65
N THR A 3 -2.01 0.67 -3.51
CA THR A 3 -1.54 -0.29 -4.52
C THR A 3 -2.55 -1.39 -4.77
N ASP A 4 -3.23 -1.82 -3.70
CA ASP A 4 -4.39 -2.72 -3.74
C ASP A 4 -5.49 -2.21 -4.68
N LEU A 5 -5.87 -0.93 -4.55
CA LEU A 5 -6.86 -0.30 -5.43
C LEU A 5 -6.38 -0.28 -6.87
N PHE A 6 -5.14 0.14 -7.14
CA PHE A 6 -4.63 0.17 -8.52
C PHE A 6 -4.53 -1.22 -9.15
N HIS A 7 -4.13 -2.25 -8.40
CA HIS A 7 -4.18 -3.64 -8.87
C HIS A 7 -5.62 -4.10 -9.14
N ALA A 8 -6.59 -3.70 -8.33
CA ALA A 8 -8.00 -3.99 -8.58
C ALA A 8 -8.47 -3.37 -9.92
N LEU A 9 -8.03 -2.15 -10.25
CA LEU A 9 -8.39 -1.50 -11.52
C LEU A 9 -7.76 -2.16 -12.75
N LEU A 10 -6.61 -2.82 -12.58
CA LEU A 10 -5.89 -3.53 -13.64
C LEU A 10 -6.31 -5.00 -13.78
N ASP A 11 -7.14 -5.53 -12.86
CA ASP A 11 -7.57 -6.91 -12.90
C ASP A 11 -8.54 -7.20 -14.06
N ASP A 12 -8.28 -8.28 -14.79
CA ASP A 12 -9.05 -8.70 -15.95
C ASP A 12 -10.54 -8.95 -15.65
N ARG A 13 -10.86 -9.45 -14.45
CA ARG A 13 -12.24 -9.69 -14.03
C ARG A 13 -12.98 -8.39 -13.77
N ASN A 14 -12.25 -7.30 -13.55
CA ASN A 14 -12.77 -5.95 -13.40
C ASN A 14 -12.77 -5.15 -14.72
N LYS A 15 -12.41 -5.73 -15.88
CA LYS A 15 -12.43 -5.00 -17.17
C LYS A 15 -13.80 -4.40 -17.53
N GLN A 16 -14.89 -5.07 -17.16
CA GLN A 16 -16.26 -4.56 -17.32
C GLN A 16 -16.73 -3.70 -16.14
N ALA A 17 -15.90 -3.52 -15.10
CA ALA A 17 -16.26 -2.85 -13.86
C ALA A 17 -16.27 -1.32 -13.94
N ARG A 18 -15.96 -0.70 -15.09
CA ARG A 18 -16.17 0.75 -15.27
C ARG A 18 -17.66 1.16 -15.11
N GLY A 19 -18.58 0.23 -15.37
CA GLY A 19 -20.01 0.39 -15.07
C GLY A 19 -20.43 -0.17 -13.70
N ASN A 20 -19.50 -0.73 -12.91
CA ASN A 20 -19.74 -1.18 -11.54
C ASN A 20 -19.40 -0.04 -10.57
N PRO A 21 -20.31 0.41 -9.69
CA PRO A 21 -20.11 1.57 -8.82
C PRO A 21 -19.07 1.37 -7.69
N ILE A 22 -18.64 0.14 -7.38
CA ILE A 22 -17.70 -0.13 -6.27
C ILE A 22 -16.33 0.51 -6.51
N LEU A 23 -15.68 0.21 -7.64
CA LEU A 23 -14.34 0.74 -7.95
C LEU A 23 -14.33 2.27 -8.19
N PRO A 24 -15.32 2.88 -8.89
CA PRO A 24 -15.49 4.33 -8.94
C PRO A 24 -15.65 4.96 -7.55
N ALA A 25 -16.45 4.36 -6.66
CA ALA A 25 -16.64 4.88 -5.31
C ALA A 25 -15.34 4.86 -4.50
N LEU A 26 -14.59 3.75 -4.55
CA LEU A 26 -13.27 3.64 -3.92
C LEU A 26 -12.27 4.63 -4.51
N LEU A 27 -12.23 4.79 -5.83
CA LEU A 27 -11.39 5.79 -6.49
C LEU A 27 -11.80 7.21 -6.11
N TYR A 28 -13.08 7.49 -5.99
CA TYR A 28 -13.58 8.81 -5.64
C TYR A 28 -13.26 9.16 -4.19
N ALA A 29 -13.37 8.19 -3.27
CA ALA A 29 -12.91 8.30 -1.88
C ALA A 29 -11.41 8.64 -1.81
N TYR A 30 -10.60 7.96 -2.63
CA TYR A 30 -9.17 8.22 -2.75
C TYR A 30 -8.87 9.60 -3.37
N CYS A 31 -9.42 9.87 -4.56
CA CYS A 31 -9.27 11.12 -5.30
C CYS A 31 -10.30 11.22 -6.45
N PRO A 32 -11.20 12.22 -6.45
CA PRO A 32 -12.17 12.43 -7.54
C PRO A 32 -11.53 12.53 -8.93
N ALA A 33 -10.33 13.11 -9.04
CA ALA A 33 -9.60 13.16 -10.31
C ALA A 33 -9.19 11.77 -10.83
N ALA A 34 -8.73 10.88 -9.96
CA ALA A 34 -8.38 9.52 -10.34
C ALA A 34 -9.61 8.73 -10.83
N ALA A 35 -10.76 8.91 -10.15
CA ALA A 35 -12.03 8.34 -10.58
C ALA A 35 -12.43 8.85 -11.98
N GLY A 36 -12.32 10.16 -12.21
CA GLY A 36 -12.63 10.77 -13.50
C GLY A 36 -11.77 10.22 -14.65
N TRP A 37 -10.46 10.09 -14.45
CA TRP A 37 -9.56 9.51 -15.46
C TRP A 37 -9.89 8.06 -15.77
N TRP A 38 -10.11 7.24 -14.75
CA TRP A 38 -10.43 5.83 -14.95
C TRP A 38 -11.75 5.63 -15.69
N LEU A 39 -12.77 6.42 -15.35
CA LEU A 39 -14.07 6.43 -16.04
C LEU A 39 -13.98 6.98 -17.47
N ALA A 40 -13.02 7.86 -17.76
CA ALA A 40 -12.71 8.33 -19.11
C ALA A 40 -11.98 7.28 -19.97
N GLY A 41 -11.65 6.11 -19.42
CA GLY A 41 -11.01 5.01 -20.15
C GLY A 41 -9.51 4.90 -19.91
N GLU A 42 -8.92 5.80 -19.12
CA GLU A 42 -7.50 5.72 -18.78
C GLU A 42 -7.22 4.54 -17.85
N THR A 43 -6.02 3.98 -17.97
CA THR A 43 -5.51 2.91 -17.11
C THR A 43 -4.42 3.47 -16.20
N PRO A 44 -4.42 3.12 -14.91
CA PRO A 44 -3.36 3.56 -14.01
C PRO A 44 -2.04 2.89 -14.41
N GLU A 45 -0.95 3.65 -14.35
CA GLU A 45 0.40 3.10 -14.49
C GLU A 45 0.80 2.37 -13.21
N PRO A 46 1.42 1.18 -13.30
CA PRO A 46 1.94 0.47 -12.14
C PRO A 46 3.07 1.30 -11.50
N VAL A 47 2.92 1.63 -10.22
CA VAL A 47 3.99 2.25 -9.42
C VAL A 47 4.69 1.14 -8.63
N PHE A 48 6.02 1.13 -8.64
CA PHE A 48 6.78 0.18 -7.84
C PHE A 48 6.54 0.44 -6.35
N ASP A 49 5.87 -0.51 -5.69
CA ASP A 49 5.58 -0.46 -4.28
C ASP A 49 6.45 -1.46 -3.52
N VAL A 50 7.52 -0.96 -2.89
CA VAL A 50 8.46 -1.76 -2.12
C VAL A 50 7.76 -2.70 -1.13
N VAL A 51 6.76 -2.19 -0.40
CA VAL A 51 6.06 -2.98 0.62
C VAL A 51 5.27 -4.12 -0.01
N TRP A 52 4.59 -3.83 -1.12
CA TRP A 52 3.81 -4.83 -1.85
C TRP A 52 4.72 -5.91 -2.43
N GLN A 53 5.86 -5.52 -3.00
CA GLN A 53 6.83 -6.44 -3.59
C GLN A 53 7.48 -7.34 -2.55
N VAL A 54 7.84 -6.81 -1.37
CA VAL A 54 8.33 -7.63 -0.26
C VAL A 54 7.32 -8.70 0.13
N LEU A 55 6.02 -8.36 0.22
CA LEU A 55 5.00 -9.36 0.52
C LEU A 55 4.81 -10.39 -0.60
N GLU A 56 4.92 -9.99 -1.88
CA GLU A 56 4.90 -10.93 -3.01
C GLU A 56 6.06 -11.93 -2.91
N ASP A 57 7.28 -11.45 -2.75
CA ASP A 57 8.47 -12.28 -2.64
C ASP A 57 8.46 -13.15 -1.37
N TYR A 58 8.03 -12.60 -0.23
CA TYR A 58 7.91 -13.34 1.03
C TYR A 58 6.84 -14.44 0.94
N SER A 59 5.67 -14.13 0.37
CA SER A 59 4.59 -15.12 0.18
C SER A 59 4.94 -16.24 -0.80
N ALA A 60 5.89 -15.98 -1.72
CA ALA A 60 6.45 -16.98 -2.61
C ALA A 60 7.50 -17.89 -1.93
N GLY A 61 7.79 -17.68 -0.63
CA GLY A 61 8.73 -18.48 0.14
C GLY A 61 10.20 -18.17 -0.13
N LYS A 62 10.51 -17.01 -0.75
CA LYS A 62 11.89 -16.60 -1.00
C LYS A 62 12.58 -16.17 0.29
N THR A 63 13.90 -16.29 0.33
CA THR A 63 14.70 -15.57 1.33
C THR A 63 14.97 -14.13 0.87
N LEU A 64 15.37 -13.24 1.80
CA LEU A 64 15.76 -11.87 1.43
C LEU A 64 16.90 -11.88 0.39
N LYS A 65 17.87 -12.79 0.53
CA LYS A 65 18.98 -12.93 -0.42
C LYS A 65 18.48 -13.32 -1.80
N ASP A 66 17.61 -14.32 -1.89
CA ASP A 66 17.06 -14.79 -3.18
C ASP A 66 16.28 -13.67 -3.85
N ALA A 67 15.42 -12.98 -3.11
CA ALA A 67 14.62 -11.88 -3.64
C ALA A 67 15.49 -10.72 -4.16
N LEU A 68 16.52 -10.31 -3.40
CA LEU A 68 17.46 -9.27 -3.85
C LEU A 68 18.25 -9.70 -5.10
N THR A 69 18.62 -10.98 -5.18
CA THR A 69 19.32 -11.55 -6.34
C THR A 69 18.43 -11.54 -7.59
N ASP A 70 17.13 -11.84 -7.45
CA ASP A 70 16.15 -11.76 -8.55
C ASP A 70 16.01 -10.33 -9.11
N TYR A 71 16.18 -9.33 -8.24
CA TYR A 71 16.24 -7.93 -8.66
C TYR A 71 17.59 -7.53 -9.26
N GLU A 72 18.55 -8.44 -9.43
CA GLU A 72 19.91 -8.16 -9.91
C GLU A 72 20.69 -7.23 -8.96
N ILE A 73 20.46 -7.34 -7.64
CA ILE A 73 21.34 -6.77 -6.62
C ILE A 73 22.52 -7.73 -6.45
N GLY A 74 23.71 -7.28 -6.86
CA GLY A 74 24.91 -8.09 -6.88
C GLY A 74 25.42 -8.44 -5.49
N GLU A 75 26.17 -9.55 -5.40
CA GLU A 75 26.67 -10.09 -4.13
C GLU A 75 27.52 -9.09 -3.34
N ALA A 76 28.24 -8.18 -4.02
CA ALA A 76 29.04 -7.13 -3.38
C ALA A 76 28.22 -6.14 -2.54
N ALA A 77 26.92 -5.99 -2.84
CA ALA A 77 26.02 -5.09 -2.11
C ALA A 77 25.29 -5.77 -0.93
N LEU A 78 25.32 -7.11 -0.84
CA LEU A 78 24.66 -7.84 0.24
C LEU A 78 25.25 -7.57 1.63
N PRO A 79 26.59 -7.47 1.81
CA PRO A 79 27.17 -7.12 3.11
C PRO A 79 26.72 -5.76 3.62
N ASP A 80 26.56 -4.76 2.74
CA ASP A 80 26.05 -3.43 3.12
C ASP A 80 24.59 -3.52 3.62
N ILE A 81 23.78 -4.38 3.01
CA ILE A 81 22.38 -4.59 3.41
C ILE A 81 22.31 -5.32 4.76
N GLU A 82 23.16 -6.31 4.98
CA GLU A 82 23.28 -7.00 6.27
C GLU A 82 23.74 -6.03 7.37
N GLN A 83 24.75 -5.22 7.08
CA GLN A 83 25.22 -4.17 7.98
C GLN A 83 24.09 -3.19 8.30
N TYR A 84 23.33 -2.74 7.29
CA TYR A 84 22.18 -1.87 7.50
C TYR A 84 21.14 -2.47 8.44
N ILE A 85 20.81 -3.76 8.26
CA ILE A 85 19.88 -4.47 9.16
C ILE A 85 20.43 -4.48 10.58
N GLY A 86 21.73 -4.76 10.75
CA GLY A 86 22.41 -4.72 12.06
C GLY A 86 22.38 -3.33 12.71
N GLU A 87 22.61 -2.26 11.93
CA GLU A 87 22.53 -0.87 12.37
C GLU A 87 21.11 -0.52 12.84
N VAL A 88 20.07 -0.90 12.08
CA VAL A 88 18.67 -0.68 12.44
C VAL A 88 18.30 -1.45 13.70
N ALA A 89 18.68 -2.73 13.80
CA ALA A 89 18.42 -3.55 14.98
C ALA A 89 19.06 -2.97 16.24
N THR A 90 20.31 -2.54 16.13
CA THR A 90 21.05 -1.88 17.22
C THR A 90 20.40 -0.55 17.59
N TYR A 91 19.95 0.24 16.62
CA TYR A 91 19.31 1.51 16.91
C TYR A 91 17.97 1.31 17.62
N ARG A 92 17.16 0.35 17.17
CA ARG A 92 15.87 -0.03 17.78
C ARG A 92 16.01 -0.52 19.22
N SER A 93 17.09 -1.23 19.56
CA SER A 93 17.30 -1.72 20.94
C SER A 93 17.55 -0.58 21.95
N HIS A 94 18.06 0.57 21.50
CA HIS A 94 18.30 1.75 22.35
C HIS A 94 17.16 2.77 22.31
N HIS A 95 16.21 2.66 21.38
CA HIS A 95 15.13 3.62 21.17
C HIS A 95 13.78 2.89 21.11
N PRO A 96 13.10 2.70 22.26
CA PRO A 96 11.87 1.91 22.37
C PRO A 96 10.65 2.70 21.87
N MET A 97 10.66 3.04 20.58
CA MET A 97 9.56 3.68 19.86
C MET A 97 9.35 2.98 18.52
N SER A 98 8.23 3.26 17.84
CA SER A 98 7.90 2.65 16.55
C SER A 98 8.83 3.16 15.44
N SER A 99 9.47 2.26 14.70
CA SER A 99 10.36 2.55 13.55
C SER A 99 11.32 3.75 13.75
N PRO A 100 12.16 3.77 14.80
CA PRO A 100 13.04 4.89 15.13
C PRO A 100 14.07 5.17 14.02
N GLU A 101 14.43 4.16 13.23
CA GLU A 101 15.34 4.28 12.09
C GLU A 101 14.84 5.20 10.96
N ARG A 102 13.55 5.57 10.99
CA ARG A 102 12.97 6.56 10.06
C ARG A 102 13.23 8.00 10.49
N SER A 103 13.74 8.21 11.71
CA SER A 103 14.12 9.52 12.22
C SER A 103 15.31 10.10 11.44
N GLN A 104 15.35 11.44 11.30
CA GLN A 104 16.51 12.14 10.76
C GLN A 104 17.78 11.95 11.62
N LEU A 105 17.61 11.49 12.86
CA LEU A 105 18.71 11.23 13.80
C LEU A 105 19.35 9.85 13.63
N PHE A 106 18.77 8.96 12.80
CA PHE A 106 19.36 7.66 12.53
C PHE A 106 20.65 7.82 11.70
N PRO A 107 21.83 7.44 12.23
CA PRO A 107 23.10 7.70 11.54
C PRO A 107 23.43 6.66 10.47
N GLY A 108 22.73 5.52 10.45
CA GLY A 108 23.03 4.37 9.60
C GLY A 108 22.60 4.52 8.13
N GLY A 109 22.84 3.46 7.35
CA GLY A 109 22.49 3.41 5.93
C GLY A 109 23.45 4.15 5.00
N ARG A 110 24.63 4.53 5.49
CA ARG A 110 25.67 5.26 4.75
C ARG A 110 26.81 4.32 4.37
N PHE A 111 26.72 3.75 3.17
CA PHE A 111 27.71 2.81 2.64
C PHE A 111 28.49 3.39 1.46
N ASP A 112 29.69 2.88 1.23
CA ASP A 112 30.52 3.23 0.09
C ASP A 112 29.77 2.93 -1.23
N PRO A 113 29.54 3.92 -2.10
CA PRO A 113 28.93 3.68 -3.40
C PRO A 113 29.67 2.67 -4.28
N SER A 114 30.96 2.42 -4.05
CA SER A 114 31.77 1.46 -4.81
C SER A 114 31.25 0.03 -4.72
N HIS A 115 30.63 -0.36 -3.60
CA HIS A 115 30.04 -1.70 -3.40
C HIS A 115 28.77 -1.92 -4.26
N ARG A 116 28.21 -0.84 -4.84
CA ARG A 116 27.05 -0.89 -5.73
C ARG A 116 27.43 -1.14 -7.19
N LEU A 117 28.73 -1.20 -7.49
CA LEU A 117 29.22 -1.52 -8.82
C LEU A 117 28.76 -2.93 -9.22
N GLY A 118 28.10 -3.05 -10.37
CA GLY A 118 27.48 -4.31 -10.83
C GLY A 118 26.00 -4.46 -10.45
N SER A 119 25.48 -3.62 -9.56
CA SER A 119 24.06 -3.64 -9.12
C SER A 119 23.22 -2.51 -9.73
N GLN A 120 23.76 -1.75 -10.69
CA GLN A 120 23.10 -0.53 -11.17
C GLN A 120 21.76 -0.81 -11.86
N ILE A 121 21.65 -1.95 -12.56
CA ILE A 121 20.41 -2.36 -13.21
C ILE A 121 19.35 -2.65 -12.15
N GLY A 122 19.68 -3.44 -11.14
CA GLY A 122 18.75 -3.78 -10.06
C GLY A 122 18.32 -2.58 -9.22
N ILE A 123 19.29 -1.74 -8.84
CA ILE A 123 19.01 -0.48 -8.14
C ILE A 123 18.06 0.41 -8.95
N ARG A 124 18.25 0.48 -10.27
CA ARG A 124 17.37 1.25 -11.15
C ARG A 124 15.97 0.64 -11.26
N ARG A 125 15.85 -0.69 -11.31
CA ARG A 125 14.54 -1.39 -11.31
C ARG A 125 13.75 -1.12 -10.02
N MET A 126 14.42 -1.15 -8.87
CA MET A 126 13.81 -0.82 -7.58
C MET A 126 13.65 0.71 -7.38
N GLY A 127 14.23 1.52 -8.26
CA GLY A 127 14.12 2.98 -8.30
C GLY A 127 15.31 3.71 -7.70
N SER A 128 15.83 3.27 -6.55
CA SER A 128 17.02 3.86 -5.92
C SER A 128 17.63 2.94 -4.86
N TRP A 129 18.86 3.24 -4.42
CA TRP A 129 19.50 2.52 -3.31
C TRP A 129 18.68 2.63 -2.02
N GLN A 130 18.05 3.78 -1.78
CA GLN A 130 17.15 3.97 -0.63
C GLN A 130 15.96 3.01 -0.69
N MET A 131 15.46 2.66 -1.88
CA MET A 131 14.39 1.66 -2.02
C MET A 131 14.89 0.24 -1.76
N VAL A 132 16.17 -0.06 -2.03
CA VAL A 132 16.79 -1.35 -1.64
C VAL A 132 16.88 -1.45 -0.11
N LEU A 133 17.33 -0.39 0.56
CA LEU A 133 17.37 -0.36 2.03
C LEU A 133 15.96 -0.39 2.64
N GLU A 134 14.99 0.29 2.04
CA GLU A 134 13.59 0.20 2.46
C GLU A 134 13.05 -1.22 2.27
N TYR A 135 13.39 -1.91 1.18
CA TYR A 135 13.01 -3.30 0.95
C TYR A 135 13.55 -4.21 2.07
N ALA A 136 14.83 -4.07 2.39
CA ALA A 136 15.46 -4.80 3.49
C ALA A 136 14.83 -4.47 4.85
N ARG A 137 14.51 -3.20 5.12
CA ARG A 137 13.82 -2.78 6.35
C ARG A 137 12.43 -3.42 6.45
N VAL A 138 11.65 -3.36 5.38
CA VAL A 138 10.30 -3.94 5.36
C VAL A 138 10.39 -5.43 5.68
N TRP A 139 11.32 -6.13 5.03
CA TRP A 139 11.54 -7.56 5.22
C TRP A 139 11.97 -7.92 6.65
N ALA A 140 13.00 -7.26 7.16
CA ALA A 140 13.63 -7.63 8.43
C ALA A 140 12.84 -7.16 9.65
N PHE A 141 12.04 -6.10 9.53
CA PHE A 141 11.41 -5.45 10.67
C PHE A 141 9.91 -5.25 10.50
N LEU A 142 9.50 -4.60 9.41
CA LEU A 142 8.11 -4.11 9.31
C LEU A 142 7.07 -5.25 9.31
N LEU A 143 7.38 -6.38 8.69
CA LEU A 143 6.52 -7.57 8.72
C LEU A 143 6.27 -8.05 10.16
N TYR A 144 7.31 -8.01 10.99
CA TYR A 144 7.25 -8.43 12.39
C TYR A 144 6.57 -7.38 13.27
N ASP A 145 6.81 -6.09 12.99
CA ASP A 145 6.12 -4.98 13.66
C ASP A 145 4.60 -5.12 13.47
N TRP A 146 4.14 -5.36 12.23
CA TRP A 146 2.73 -5.61 11.95
C TRP A 146 2.21 -6.88 12.59
N ARG A 147 2.96 -7.98 12.53
CA ARG A 147 2.59 -9.23 13.21
C ARG A 147 2.33 -8.99 14.70
N GLY A 148 3.24 -8.26 15.36
CA GLY A 148 3.11 -7.88 16.76
C GLY A 148 1.90 -6.99 17.02
N GLY A 149 1.67 -5.96 16.18
CA GLY A 149 0.50 -5.09 16.29
C GLY A 149 -0.84 -5.80 16.04
N MET A 150 -0.85 -6.83 15.18
CA MET A 150 -2.01 -7.71 14.96
C MET A 150 -2.23 -8.73 16.10
N GLN A 151 -1.36 -8.75 17.11
CA GLN A 151 -1.37 -9.68 18.24
C GLN A 151 -1.25 -11.15 17.83
N ILE A 152 -0.55 -11.42 16.73
CA ILE A 152 -0.26 -12.79 16.28
C ILE A 152 0.96 -13.29 17.05
N SER A 153 0.79 -14.39 17.79
CA SER A 153 1.87 -14.95 18.63
C SER A 153 3.09 -15.31 17.77
N PRO A 154 4.34 -15.07 18.24
CA PRO A 154 5.57 -15.43 17.53
C PRO A 154 5.72 -16.95 17.34
N ASP A 155 5.14 -17.74 18.23
CA ASP A 155 5.29 -19.21 18.26
C ASP A 155 4.35 -19.94 17.29
N VAL A 156 3.45 -19.21 16.64
CA VAL A 156 2.47 -19.78 15.72
C VAL A 156 3.02 -19.81 14.29
N GLU A 157 2.71 -20.90 13.57
CA GLU A 157 2.90 -20.97 12.13
C GLU A 157 2.03 -19.91 11.44
N LEU A 158 2.70 -18.94 10.81
CA LEU A 158 2.08 -17.83 10.11
C LEU A 158 2.34 -17.99 8.60
N VAL A 159 1.27 -18.05 7.83
CA VAL A 159 1.33 -17.97 6.36
C VAL A 159 0.79 -16.62 5.93
N ILE A 160 1.56 -15.89 5.13
CA ILE A 160 1.13 -14.64 4.51
C ILE A 160 0.86 -14.93 3.03
N GLU A 161 -0.34 -14.63 2.56
CA GLU A 161 -0.71 -14.87 1.17
C GLU A 161 -1.53 -13.73 0.58
N LYS A 162 -1.41 -13.57 -0.74
CA LYS A 162 -2.23 -12.65 -1.52
C LYS A 162 -3.53 -13.35 -1.89
N GLU A 163 -4.65 -12.79 -1.47
CA GLU A 163 -5.97 -13.29 -1.80
C GLU A 163 -6.79 -12.26 -2.56
N TRP A 164 -7.72 -12.74 -3.38
CA TRP A 164 -8.70 -11.90 -4.05
C TRP A 164 -10.04 -12.06 -3.35
N LEU A 165 -10.65 -10.93 -3.01
CA LEU A 165 -11.98 -10.85 -2.43
C LEU A 165 -13.00 -10.41 -3.47
N ALA A 166 -14.23 -10.92 -3.35
CA ALA A 166 -15.39 -10.43 -4.06
C ALA A 166 -16.09 -9.37 -3.19
N LEU A 167 -15.89 -8.09 -3.54
CA LEU A 167 -16.55 -6.98 -2.87
C LEU A 167 -18.00 -6.88 -3.34
N HIS A 168 -18.93 -6.86 -2.40
CA HIS A 168 -20.35 -6.68 -2.64
C HIS A 168 -20.85 -5.41 -1.95
N ALA A 169 -21.88 -4.79 -2.52
CA ALA A 169 -22.55 -3.64 -1.93
C ALA A 169 -24.06 -3.69 -2.21
N PRO A 170 -24.90 -3.17 -1.30
CA PRO A 170 -26.35 -3.09 -1.50
C PRO A 170 -26.71 -2.40 -2.82
N GLY A 171 -27.60 -3.02 -3.60
CA GLY A 171 -28.05 -2.49 -4.89
C GLY A 171 -27.04 -2.67 -6.05
N VAL A 172 -25.87 -3.26 -5.81
CA VAL A 172 -24.88 -3.55 -6.85
C VAL A 172 -24.96 -5.01 -7.28
N ARG A 173 -25.29 -5.26 -8.55
CA ARG A 173 -25.53 -6.62 -9.07
C ARG A 173 -24.27 -7.48 -9.19
N LYS A 174 -23.14 -6.90 -9.60
CA LYS A 174 -21.88 -7.62 -9.84
C LYS A 174 -20.87 -7.27 -8.75
N ALA A 175 -20.14 -8.27 -8.27
CA ALA A 175 -19.00 -8.03 -7.38
C ALA A 175 -17.89 -7.26 -8.10
N ALA A 176 -17.06 -6.55 -7.33
CA ALA A 176 -15.76 -6.07 -7.79
C ALA A 176 -14.67 -6.89 -7.10
N TYR A 177 -13.60 -7.25 -7.82
CA TYR A 177 -12.53 -8.07 -7.27
C TYR A 177 -11.42 -7.21 -6.70
N PHE A 178 -11.00 -7.50 -5.47
CA PHE A 178 -10.03 -6.66 -4.77
C PHE A 178 -8.91 -7.51 -4.14
N PRO A 179 -7.63 -7.21 -4.41
CA PRO A 179 -6.53 -7.96 -3.84
C PRO A 179 -6.27 -7.48 -2.42
N VAL A 180 -6.10 -8.43 -1.51
CA VAL A 180 -5.71 -8.19 -0.13
C VAL A 180 -4.58 -9.11 0.26
N TRP A 181 -3.89 -8.75 1.32
CA TRP A 181 -2.95 -9.63 1.97
C TRP A 181 -3.65 -10.28 3.18
N VAL A 182 -3.45 -11.59 3.37
CA VAL A 182 -4.05 -12.37 4.45
C VAL A 182 -2.95 -13.05 5.24
N TRP A 183 -2.97 -12.82 6.55
CA TRP A 183 -2.11 -13.41 7.57
C TRP A 183 -2.91 -14.51 8.23
N ARG A 184 -2.55 -15.75 7.95
CA ARG A 184 -3.23 -16.95 8.46
C ARG A 184 -2.46 -17.51 9.64
N GLU A 185 -3.09 -17.44 10.80
CA GLU A 185 -2.60 -17.99 12.06
C GLU A 185 -3.16 -19.41 12.25
N ASN A 186 -2.27 -20.40 12.40
CA ASN A 186 -2.63 -21.79 12.71
C ASN A 186 -2.29 -22.14 14.17
N PHE A 187 -3.25 -21.98 15.10
CA PHE A 187 -3.05 -22.32 16.51
C PHE A 187 -3.92 -23.52 16.91
N SER A 188 -3.30 -24.61 17.37
CA SER A 188 -3.98 -25.78 17.97
C SER A 188 -5.22 -26.26 17.19
N GLY A 189 -5.14 -26.30 15.86
CA GLY A 189 -6.22 -26.73 14.96
C GLY A 189 -7.29 -25.68 14.63
N LYS A 190 -7.23 -24.48 15.24
CA LYS A 190 -8.05 -23.32 14.86
C LYS A 190 -7.27 -22.43 13.88
N LYS A 191 -7.98 -21.91 12.87
CA LYS A 191 -7.44 -20.98 11.89
C LYS A 191 -8.05 -19.60 12.13
N ARG A 192 -7.20 -18.58 12.24
CA ARG A 192 -7.63 -17.18 12.29
C ARG A 192 -7.02 -16.42 11.12
N ASN A 193 -7.85 -15.65 10.44
CA ASN A 193 -7.44 -14.85 9.29
C ASN A 193 -7.42 -13.38 9.69
N HIS A 194 -6.29 -12.72 9.44
CA HIS A 194 -6.12 -11.30 9.60
C HIS A 194 -5.90 -10.71 8.20
N ILE A 195 -6.69 -9.72 7.79
CA ILE A 195 -6.52 -9.01 6.53
C ILE A 195 -5.78 -7.71 6.81
N GLY A 196 -4.64 -7.51 6.15
CA GLY A 196 -3.84 -6.29 6.25
C GLY A 196 -4.10 -5.37 5.06
N LEU A 197 -4.62 -4.17 5.32
CA LEU A 197 -4.79 -3.12 4.33
C LEU A 197 -3.82 -1.97 4.62
N PHE A 198 -3.05 -1.56 3.62
CA PHE A 198 -2.09 -0.49 3.80
C PHE A 198 -2.75 0.86 4.00
N VAL A 199 -2.39 1.55 5.07
CA VAL A 199 -2.83 2.92 5.35
C VAL A 199 -1.70 3.91 5.09
N VAL A 200 -2.10 5.18 4.95
CA VAL A 200 -1.18 6.30 4.82
C VAL A 200 -1.18 7.06 6.14
N ASP A 201 0.00 7.43 6.62
CA ASP A 201 0.21 8.11 7.90
C ASP A 201 -0.78 9.26 8.14
N GLY A 202 -1.30 9.34 9.36
CA GLY A 202 -2.12 10.45 9.84
C GLY A 202 -3.56 10.51 9.30
N ARG A 203 -4.00 9.55 8.47
CA ARG A 203 -5.35 9.55 7.89
C ARG A 203 -6.32 8.51 8.44
N GLY A 204 -5.85 7.63 9.33
CA GLY A 204 -6.64 6.52 9.86
C GLY A 204 -7.13 5.58 8.76
N HIS A 205 -8.17 4.81 9.07
CA HIS A 205 -8.77 3.85 8.14
C HIS A 205 -9.67 4.54 7.10
N ASP A 206 -9.47 4.21 5.82
CA ASP A 206 -10.45 4.49 4.76
C ASP A 206 -11.73 3.69 5.04
N GLN A 207 -12.73 4.35 5.61
CA GLN A 207 -13.93 3.70 6.14
C GLN A 207 -14.65 2.85 5.08
N LEU A 208 -14.74 3.34 3.84
CA LEU A 208 -15.44 2.62 2.78
C LEU A 208 -14.64 1.40 2.32
N ARG A 209 -13.34 1.57 2.06
CA ARG A 209 -12.45 0.47 1.64
C ARG A 209 -12.42 -0.65 2.68
N PHE A 210 -12.26 -0.29 3.94
CA PHE A 210 -12.19 -1.26 5.03
C PHE A 210 -13.52 -1.96 5.28
N ALA A 211 -14.65 -1.23 5.23
CA ALA A 211 -15.98 -1.83 5.36
C ALA A 211 -16.26 -2.85 4.24
N LEU A 212 -15.94 -2.48 2.99
CA LEU A 212 -16.09 -3.38 1.84
C LEU A 212 -15.27 -4.66 2.01
N VAL A 213 -14.01 -4.54 2.45
CA VAL A 213 -13.14 -5.70 2.69
C VAL A 213 -13.63 -6.56 3.85
N GLN A 214 -14.10 -5.95 4.95
CA GLN A 214 -14.61 -6.68 6.10
C GLN A 214 -15.88 -7.49 5.77
N SER A 215 -16.72 -6.97 4.87
CA SER A 215 -17.95 -7.63 4.43
C SER A 215 -17.79 -8.52 3.19
N ALA A 216 -16.57 -8.65 2.64
CA ALA A 216 -16.33 -9.39 1.41
C ALA A 216 -16.04 -10.87 1.65
N ASP A 217 -16.37 -11.69 0.66
CA ASP A 217 -16.07 -13.11 0.63
C ASP A 217 -14.86 -13.43 -0.26
N ARG A 218 -14.27 -14.61 -0.08
CA ARG A 218 -13.21 -15.14 -0.95
C ARG A 218 -13.77 -15.47 -2.33
N VAL A 219 -12.99 -15.24 -3.38
CA VAL A 219 -13.41 -15.62 -4.74
C VAL A 219 -13.52 -17.14 -4.87
N GLY A 220 -14.69 -17.63 -5.27
CA GLY A 220 -14.92 -19.04 -5.60
C GLY A 220 -15.20 -19.97 -4.41
N GLU A 221 -15.04 -19.51 -3.16
CA GLU A 221 -15.42 -20.26 -1.97
C GLU A 221 -16.72 -19.74 -1.34
N LYS A 222 -17.34 -20.56 -0.48
CA LYS A 222 -18.40 -20.09 0.42
C LYS A 222 -17.80 -19.11 1.45
N SER A 223 -18.66 -18.28 2.02
CA SER A 223 -18.32 -17.27 3.02
C SER A 223 -17.36 -17.74 4.11
N TRP A 224 -16.58 -16.79 4.65
CA TRP A 224 -15.58 -17.09 5.67
C TRP A 224 -16.17 -17.91 6.82
N LYS A 225 -15.54 -19.06 7.14
CA LYS A 225 -15.96 -19.87 8.31
C LYS A 225 -15.94 -19.06 9.61
N THR A 226 -14.98 -18.14 9.70
CA THR A 226 -14.90 -17.14 10.76
C THR A 226 -14.52 -15.82 10.08
N PRO A 227 -15.29 -14.74 10.29
CA PRO A 227 -15.00 -13.46 9.67
C PRO A 227 -13.56 -13.01 9.99
N PRO A 228 -12.80 -12.56 8.99
CA PRO A 228 -11.44 -12.11 9.20
C PRO A 228 -11.41 -10.81 10.02
N LEU A 229 -10.36 -10.62 10.80
CA LEU A 229 -10.07 -9.33 11.42
C LEU A 229 -9.36 -8.45 10.40
N VAL A 230 -9.86 -7.24 10.16
CA VAL A 230 -9.25 -6.30 9.20
C VAL A 230 -8.40 -5.28 9.96
N PHE A 231 -7.14 -5.14 9.56
CA PHE A 231 -6.17 -4.23 10.16
C PHE A 231 -5.66 -3.21 9.16
N GLY A 232 -5.46 -1.98 9.63
CA GLY A 232 -4.71 -0.95 8.93
C GLY A 232 -3.24 -1.09 9.23
N LEU A 233 -2.44 -1.31 8.19
CA LEU A 233 -0.98 -1.48 8.29
C LEU A 233 -0.27 -0.17 7.92
N GLN A 234 0.31 0.51 8.91
CA GLN A 234 1.09 1.73 8.71
C GLN A 234 2.49 1.38 8.18
N ARG A 235 2.82 1.94 7.02
CA ARG A 235 4.07 1.64 6.31
C ARG A 235 5.30 2.25 6.97
N GLN A 236 5.11 3.40 7.61
CA GLN A 236 6.19 4.19 8.16
C GLN A 236 6.46 3.83 9.62
N SER A 237 5.42 3.78 10.46
CA SER A 237 5.57 3.46 11.87
C SER A 237 5.69 1.96 12.15
N GLY A 238 5.10 1.10 11.30
CA GLY A 238 4.96 -0.32 11.60
C GLY A 238 3.80 -0.66 12.53
N GLU A 239 2.96 0.33 12.85
CA GLU A 239 1.75 0.11 13.63
C GLU A 239 0.72 -0.67 12.80
N ALA A 240 0.07 -1.63 13.43
CA ALA A 240 -1.11 -2.30 12.91
C ALA A 240 -2.30 -1.98 13.83
N GLU A 241 -3.34 -1.35 13.29
CA GLU A 241 -4.52 -0.97 14.05
C GLU A 241 -5.73 -1.78 13.58
N LEU A 242 -6.49 -2.36 14.51
CA LEU A 242 -7.74 -3.05 14.17
C LEU A 242 -8.75 -2.04 13.63
N PHE A 243 -9.40 -2.39 12.52
CA PHE A 243 -10.43 -1.55 11.93
C PHE A 243 -11.60 -1.35 12.89
N LYS A 244 -11.87 -0.08 13.18
CA LYS A 244 -13.04 0.38 13.91
C LYS A 244 -13.85 1.26 12.97
N ALA A 245 -15.01 0.75 12.56
CA ALA A 245 -15.91 1.50 11.71
C ALA A 245 -16.48 2.70 12.48
N ALA A 246 -16.36 3.90 11.91
CA ALA A 246 -16.90 5.13 12.47
C ALA A 246 -18.44 5.16 12.40
N PHE A 247 -19.02 4.38 11.50
CA PHE A 247 -20.46 4.20 11.29
C PHE A 247 -20.78 2.71 11.15
N PRO A 248 -22.04 2.28 11.32
CA PRO A 248 -22.45 0.92 11.02
C PRO A 248 -22.03 0.49 9.61
N LEU A 249 -21.57 -0.76 9.46
CA LEU A 249 -21.05 -1.27 8.18
C LEU A 249 -22.09 -1.13 7.07
N GLU A 250 -23.36 -1.41 7.37
CA GLU A 250 -24.45 -1.33 6.40
C GLU A 250 -24.62 0.08 5.84
N GLU A 251 -24.44 1.11 6.66
CA GLU A 251 -24.50 2.52 6.23
C GLU A 251 -23.29 2.87 5.36
N LEU A 252 -22.10 2.42 5.72
CA LEU A 252 -20.90 2.59 4.89
C LEU A 252 -21.07 1.93 3.52
N LEU A 253 -21.63 0.73 3.46
CA LEU A 253 -21.85 0.02 2.20
C LEU A 253 -22.94 0.68 1.33
N LYS A 254 -23.96 1.31 1.92
CA LYS A 254 -24.95 2.10 1.19
C LYS A 254 -24.34 3.32 0.49
N MET A 255 -23.18 3.82 0.93
CA MET A 255 -22.49 4.95 0.31
C MET A 255 -21.88 4.61 -1.07
N VAL A 256 -21.76 3.32 -1.43
CA VAL A 256 -21.16 2.92 -2.70
C VAL A 256 -21.89 3.50 -3.91
N LEU A 257 -23.22 3.38 -3.95
CA LEU A 257 -24.02 3.90 -5.06
C LEU A 257 -23.91 5.43 -5.21
N PRO A 258 -24.21 6.25 -4.19
CA PRO A 258 -24.12 7.71 -4.32
C PRO A 258 -22.70 8.17 -4.62
N MET A 259 -21.66 7.53 -4.07
CA MET A 259 -20.28 7.87 -4.39
C MET A 259 -19.90 7.48 -5.83
N GLY A 260 -20.36 6.32 -6.31
CA GLY A 260 -20.17 5.91 -7.70
C GLY A 260 -20.89 6.83 -8.71
N GLU A 261 -22.07 7.32 -8.35
CA GLU A 261 -22.79 8.34 -9.13
C GLU A 261 -22.02 9.67 -9.14
N GLN A 262 -21.55 10.14 -7.97
CA GLN A 262 -20.74 11.36 -7.88
C GLN A 262 -19.44 11.26 -8.69
N ALA A 263 -18.78 10.10 -8.70
CA ALA A 263 -17.62 9.82 -9.54
C ALA A 263 -17.92 10.03 -11.03
N SER A 264 -19.13 9.66 -11.46
CA SER A 264 -19.58 9.77 -12.84
C SER A 264 -19.91 11.21 -13.27
N GLN A 265 -20.15 12.13 -12.34
CA GLN A 265 -20.58 13.51 -12.64
C GLN A 265 -19.47 14.45 -13.16
N ARG A 266 -18.35 13.92 -13.67
CA ARG A 266 -17.19 14.65 -14.25
C ARG A 266 -16.63 15.83 -13.42
N ARG A 267 -16.92 15.89 -12.11
CA ARG A 267 -16.31 16.87 -11.21
C ARG A 267 -14.91 16.40 -10.82
N ILE A 268 -13.92 16.79 -11.61
CA ILE A 268 -12.52 16.42 -11.42
C ILE A 268 -11.86 17.41 -10.45
N PHE A 269 -11.83 17.06 -9.17
CA PHE A 269 -11.04 17.78 -8.17
C PHE A 269 -9.84 16.91 -7.74
N PRO A 270 -8.59 17.40 -7.85
CA PRO A 270 -7.40 16.68 -7.39
C PRO A 270 -7.28 16.77 -5.87
N LEU A 271 -8.31 16.31 -5.15
CA LEU A 271 -8.43 16.44 -3.71
C LEU A 271 -7.23 15.81 -2.98
N GLN A 272 -6.65 14.76 -3.57
CA GLN A 272 -5.45 14.14 -3.01
C GLN A 272 -4.22 15.04 -3.12
N ALA A 273 -4.09 15.86 -4.17
CA ALA A 273 -3.02 16.84 -4.27
C ALA A 273 -3.11 17.90 -3.18
N VAL A 274 -4.33 18.29 -2.78
CA VAL A 274 -4.56 19.24 -1.68
C VAL A 274 -4.28 18.60 -0.33
N ARG A 275 -4.78 17.38 -0.12
CA ARG A 275 -4.72 16.73 1.20
C ARG A 275 -3.40 16.01 1.49
N ASN A 276 -2.70 15.49 0.48
CA ASN A 276 -1.40 14.80 0.61
C ASN A 276 -0.70 14.77 -0.76
N PRO A 277 0.08 15.82 -1.08
CA PRO A 277 0.84 15.89 -2.32
C PRO A 277 1.76 14.69 -2.56
N GLN A 278 2.32 14.09 -1.50
CA GLN A 278 3.22 12.93 -1.62
C GLN A 278 2.49 11.69 -2.15
N ALA A 279 1.21 11.51 -1.81
CA ALA A 279 0.42 10.42 -2.35
C ALA A 279 0.13 10.55 -3.85
N CYS A 280 0.27 11.75 -4.42
CA CYS A 280 0.16 11.96 -5.87
C CYS A 280 1.40 11.46 -6.64
N LEU A 281 2.59 11.48 -6.03
CA LEU A 281 3.81 10.90 -6.61
C LEU A 281 3.74 9.36 -6.76
N GLN A 282 2.76 8.77 -6.09
CA GLN A 282 2.52 7.34 -6.02
C GLN A 282 1.17 6.96 -6.65
N CYS A 283 0.57 7.88 -7.40
CA CYS A 283 -0.72 7.67 -8.05
C CYS A 283 -0.49 7.18 -9.48
N GLY A 284 -1.13 6.07 -9.88
CA GLY A 284 -1.06 5.59 -11.26
C GLY A 284 -1.65 6.53 -12.32
N PHE A 285 -2.33 7.61 -11.91
CA PHE A 285 -2.84 8.66 -12.82
C PHE A 285 -2.05 9.97 -12.72
N GLN A 286 -0.86 9.96 -12.11
CA GLN A 286 -0.05 11.16 -11.93
C GLN A 286 0.21 11.88 -13.26
N GLU A 287 0.66 11.17 -14.30
CA GLU A 287 0.97 11.77 -15.59
C GLU A 287 -0.25 12.42 -16.25
N LYS A 288 -1.45 11.88 -16.02
CA LYS A 288 -2.70 12.43 -16.56
C LYS A 288 -3.11 13.72 -15.84
N CYS A 289 -2.88 13.78 -14.54
CA CYS A 289 -3.11 15.00 -13.75
C CYS A 289 -2.06 16.09 -14.00
N TYR A 290 -0.83 15.72 -14.37
CA TYR A 290 0.32 16.62 -14.51
C TYR A 290 1.05 16.45 -15.86
N ALA A 291 0.30 16.47 -16.97
CA ALA A 291 0.79 16.18 -18.32
C ALA A 291 2.02 17.02 -18.77
N ASP A 292 2.26 18.19 -18.16
CA ASP A 292 3.39 19.08 -18.46
C ASP A 292 4.76 18.63 -17.89
N GLN A 293 4.84 17.54 -17.12
CA GLN A 293 6.11 17.13 -16.49
C GLN A 293 7.14 16.52 -17.45
N LYS A 294 6.78 16.12 -18.69
CA LYS A 294 7.76 15.62 -19.68
C LYS A 294 8.83 16.66 -20.07
N ASN A 295 8.56 17.96 -19.85
CA ASN A 295 9.51 19.05 -20.12
C ASN A 295 10.18 19.66 -18.88
N ARG A 296 9.90 19.17 -17.66
CA ARG A 296 10.46 19.74 -16.43
C ARG A 296 11.11 18.67 -15.56
N ARG A 297 12.31 18.23 -15.96
CA ARG A 297 13.28 17.67 -15.01
C ARG A 297 13.48 18.73 -13.92
N ARG A 298 13.04 18.41 -12.69
CA ARG A 298 13.10 19.26 -11.47
C ARG A 298 12.09 20.41 -11.42
N GLN A 299 10.83 20.11 -11.10
CA GLN A 299 10.05 21.06 -10.29
C GLN A 299 9.34 20.31 -9.16
N LEU A 300 9.62 20.77 -7.93
CA LEU A 300 8.88 20.46 -6.71
C LEU A 300 7.38 20.69 -6.93
N PRO A 301 6.49 20.02 -6.18
CA PRO A 301 5.05 20.13 -6.36
C PRO A 301 4.59 21.60 -6.40
N LEU A 302 3.66 21.88 -7.31
CA LEU A 302 3.04 23.16 -7.69
C LEU A 302 2.45 24.01 -6.54
N PHE A 303 2.65 23.61 -5.28
CA PHE A 303 2.19 24.30 -4.07
C PHE A 303 3.32 24.97 -3.25
N GLY A 304 4.58 24.90 -3.71
CA GLY A 304 5.70 25.58 -3.05
C GLY A 304 5.62 27.11 -3.08
N ASP A 305 5.05 27.70 -4.13
CA ASP A 305 5.02 29.17 -4.29
C ASP A 305 3.69 29.82 -3.95
N ALA A 306 2.58 29.09 -4.00
CA ALA A 306 1.25 29.65 -3.71
C ALA A 306 1.04 29.89 -2.20
N SER A 307 1.66 29.07 -1.35
CA SER A 307 1.57 29.17 0.11
C SER A 307 2.40 30.33 0.67
N LEU A 308 3.52 30.68 0.04
CA LEU A 308 4.35 31.83 0.44
C LEU A 308 3.77 33.19 0.07
N LYS A 309 2.95 33.27 -0.99
CA LYS A 309 2.28 34.54 -1.37
C LYS A 309 1.04 34.86 -0.54
N MET A 310 0.45 33.88 0.15
CA MET A 310 -0.68 34.12 1.06
C MET A 310 -0.24 34.54 2.48
N LEU A 311 1.03 34.37 2.83
CA LEU A 311 1.56 34.80 4.15
C LEU A 311 2.11 36.24 4.16
N ASN A 312 2.14 36.91 3.00
CA ASN A 312 2.59 38.30 2.87
C ASN A 312 1.50 39.24 2.32
N ARG A 313 0.24 38.99 2.69
CA ARG A 313 -0.85 39.97 2.53
C ARG A 313 -1.62 40.12 3.84
#